data_AF-A0A7C6ZM70-F1
#
_entry.id   AF-A0A7C6ZM70-F1
#
_cell.length_a   1.000
_cell.length_b   1.000
_cell.length_c   1.000
_cell.angle_alpha   90.00
_cell.angle_beta   90.00
_cell.angle_gamma   90.00
#
_symmetry.space_group_name_H-M   'P 1'
#
loop_
_entity.id
_entity.type
_entity.pdbx_description
1 polymer ?
#
loop_
_entity_poly.entity_id
_entity_poly.type
_entity_poly.pdbx_seq_one_letter_code
_entity_poly.pdbx_strand_id
1 'polypeptide(L)'
;MSRWFSYRYGRVMILGAGAIILAALVLYGARLRLFMPPVREHSREREIARYSTPFSSRDPERLHNIRVTVDRLSRLAVEPGEVFSLKSVVYAPGMEKLYKRAPVMDDNGKMVEELGGGICQVSTTLYNAALSCGLEIVEVHRHARPVNYVPRGHDATLYEDQDLKIRNTRLQPIVFRGEVEEDRLTIRILERAAPLR
;
A
#
# COMPACT_ATOMS: atom_id res chain seq x y z
N MET A 1 -60.77 -16.20 61.80
CA MET A 1 -61.23 -17.53 61.34
C MET A 1 -62.10 -17.26 60.12
N SER A 2 -61.93 -17.76 58.90
CA SER A 2 -61.10 -18.81 58.30
C SER A 2 -61.18 -18.58 56.77
N ARG A 3 -60.14 -18.98 56.03
CA ARG A 3 -60.03 -18.97 54.55
C ARG A 3 -61.18 -19.77 53.87
N TRP A 4 -61.39 -19.58 52.56
CA TRP A 4 -61.15 -20.55 51.46
C TRP A 4 -61.73 -20.06 50.09
N PHE A 5 -60.92 -20.20 49.03
CA PHE A 5 -61.17 -20.31 47.56
C PHE A 5 -61.79 -19.12 46.78
N SER A 6 -61.33 -18.71 45.60
CA SER A 6 -61.13 -19.47 44.34
C SER A 6 -60.15 -18.76 43.35
N TYR A 7 -59.82 -19.47 42.28
CA TYR A 7 -58.71 -19.31 41.33
C TYR A 7 -59.18 -18.82 39.93
N ARG A 8 -58.31 -18.07 39.24
CA ARG A 8 -58.06 -17.95 37.76
C ARG A 8 -58.84 -17.03 36.79
N TYR A 9 -57.99 -16.20 36.14
CA TYR A 9 -57.83 -15.80 34.71
C TYR A 9 -58.89 -14.86 34.09
N GLY A 10 -58.54 -13.82 33.33
CA GLY A 10 -57.24 -13.38 32.82
C GLY A 10 -57.26 -11.87 32.50
N ARG A 11 -56.11 -11.20 32.68
CA ARG A 11 -55.92 -9.80 32.31
C ARG A 11 -55.31 -9.74 30.91
N VAL A 12 -56.04 -9.11 30.00
CA VAL A 12 -55.50 -8.59 28.74
C VAL A 12 -54.43 -7.55 29.09
N MET A 13 -53.19 -7.80 28.67
CA MET A 13 -52.10 -6.83 28.76
C MET A 13 -52.29 -5.81 27.63
N ILE A 14 -52.72 -4.60 27.98
CA ILE A 14 -52.70 -3.46 27.06
C ILE A 14 -51.24 -3.02 26.95
N LEU A 15 -50.59 -3.30 25.82
CA LEU A 15 -49.28 -2.74 25.50
C LEU A 15 -49.46 -1.23 25.31
N GLY A 16 -48.91 -0.44 26.23
CA GLY A 16 -48.94 1.03 26.15
C GLY A 16 -48.22 1.54 24.90
N ALA A 17 -48.75 2.61 24.31
CA ALA A 17 -48.27 3.21 23.05
C ALA A 17 -46.74 3.48 22.99
N GLY A 18 -46.09 3.66 24.14
CA GLY A 18 -44.62 3.84 24.22
C GLY A 18 -43.80 2.61 23.78
N ALA A 19 -44.30 1.39 23.98
CA ALA A 19 -43.59 0.18 23.55
C ALA A 19 -43.62 -0.01 22.02
N ILE A 20 -44.68 0.47 21.36
CA ILE A 20 -44.84 0.41 19.90
C ILE A 20 -43.90 1.40 19.21
N ILE A 21 -43.74 2.61 19.76
CA ILE A 21 -42.83 3.64 19.21
C ILE A 21 -41.36 3.18 19.33
N LEU A 22 -40.98 2.56 20.45
CA LEU A 22 -39.62 2.06 20.65
C LEU A 22 -39.29 0.91 19.68
N ALA A 23 -40.23 -0.02 19.48
CA ALA A 23 -40.07 -1.10 18.50
C ALA A 23 -39.99 -0.56 17.06
N ALA A 24 -40.79 0.45 16.72
CA ALA A 24 -40.75 1.10 15.40
C ALA A 24 -39.41 1.82 15.14
N LEU A 25 -38.83 2.48 16.13
CA LEU A 25 -37.51 3.14 16.02
C LEU A 25 -36.35 2.14 15.91
N VAL A 26 -36.41 1.02 16.65
CA VAL A 26 -35.43 -0.07 16.55
C VAL A 26 -35.52 -0.75 15.18
N LEU A 27 -36.73 -1.02 14.69
CA LEU A 27 -36.95 -1.60 13.36
C LEU A 27 -36.58 -0.62 12.24
N TYR A 28 -36.86 0.68 12.40
CA TYR A 28 -36.46 1.71 11.43
C TYR A 28 -34.94 1.90 11.41
N GLY A 29 -34.28 1.92 12.58
CA GLY A 29 -32.82 1.95 12.71
C GLY A 29 -32.12 0.69 12.16
N ALA A 30 -32.72 -0.49 12.35
CA ALA A 30 -32.25 -1.74 11.76
C ALA A 30 -32.44 -1.77 10.23
N ARG A 31 -33.57 -1.23 9.73
CA ARG A 31 -33.87 -1.16 8.30
C ARG A 31 -33.00 -0.12 7.58
N LEU A 32 -32.58 0.96 8.25
CA LEU A 32 -31.56 1.90 7.76
C LEU A 32 -30.18 1.24 7.66
N ARG A 33 -29.79 0.40 8.63
CA ARG A 33 -28.53 -0.37 8.55
C ARG A 33 -28.51 -1.41 7.43
N LEU A 34 -29.68 -1.95 7.06
CA LEU A 34 -29.83 -2.92 5.96
C LEU A 34 -29.85 -2.26 4.57
N PHE A 35 -30.04 -0.94 4.47
CA PHE A 35 -30.11 -0.22 3.20
C PHE A 35 -28.98 0.79 3.00
N MET A 36 -28.06 0.93 3.96
CA MET A 36 -26.81 1.62 3.73
C MET A 36 -25.86 0.66 3.00
N PRO A 37 -25.48 0.92 1.73
CA PRO A 37 -24.33 0.24 1.17
C PRO A 37 -23.14 0.47 2.11
N PRO A 38 -22.19 -0.47 2.23
CA PRO A 38 -20.98 -0.23 3.02
C PRO A 38 -20.39 1.10 2.54
N VAL A 39 -20.35 2.09 3.43
CA VAL A 39 -19.65 3.33 3.15
C VAL A 39 -18.21 2.90 2.95
N ARG A 40 -17.76 2.88 1.68
CA ARG A 40 -16.33 2.82 1.39
C ARG A 40 -15.77 4.11 1.95
N GLU A 41 -15.28 4.06 3.18
CA GLU A 41 -14.65 5.23 3.77
C GLU A 41 -13.37 5.48 2.98
N HIS A 42 -13.36 6.58 2.23
CA HIS A 42 -12.22 6.93 1.40
C HIS A 42 -11.14 7.40 2.38
N SER A 43 -10.22 6.50 2.75
CA SER A 43 -9.04 6.87 3.52
C SER A 43 -8.38 8.06 2.83
N ARG A 44 -8.30 9.21 3.50
CA ARG A 44 -7.65 10.39 2.94
C ARG A 44 -6.15 10.10 2.83
N GLU A 45 -5.65 10.04 1.60
CA GLU A 45 -4.23 9.95 1.32
C GLU A 45 -3.67 11.36 1.14
N ARG A 46 -2.59 11.67 1.86
CA ARG A 46 -1.88 12.95 1.76
C ARG A 46 -0.46 12.68 1.30
N GLU A 47 -0.09 13.20 0.13
CA GLU A 47 1.28 13.10 -0.36
C GLU A 47 2.26 13.81 0.59
N ILE A 48 3.35 13.11 0.93
CA ILE A 48 4.42 13.62 1.79
C ILE A 48 5.78 13.67 1.09
N ALA A 49 5.95 12.94 -0.02
CA ALA A 49 7.12 13.00 -0.87
C ALA A 49 6.82 12.45 -2.26
N ARG A 50 7.65 12.86 -3.22
CA ARG A 50 7.72 12.28 -4.55
C ARG A 50 9.13 12.36 -5.11
N TYR A 51 9.48 11.39 -5.96
CA TYR A 51 10.71 11.44 -6.73
C TYR A 51 10.48 10.84 -8.11
N SER A 52 11.21 11.36 -9.10
CA SER A 52 11.11 10.92 -10.50
C SER A 52 12.49 10.65 -11.08
N THR A 53 12.60 9.58 -11.86
CA THR A 53 13.82 9.24 -12.63
C THR A 53 13.47 9.10 -14.11
N PRO A 54 14.28 9.67 -15.03
CA PRO A 54 14.01 9.58 -16.46
C PRO A 54 14.31 8.16 -16.99
N PHE A 55 13.65 7.79 -18.09
CA PHE A 55 13.99 6.58 -18.84
C PHE A 55 15.09 6.87 -19.85
N SER A 56 16.27 6.30 -19.62
CA SER A 56 17.38 6.33 -20.57
C SER A 56 17.23 5.34 -21.71
N SER A 57 16.35 4.35 -21.55
CA SER A 57 16.02 3.34 -22.55
C SER A 57 14.50 3.16 -22.60
N ARG A 58 13.98 3.01 -23.81
CA ARG A 58 12.56 2.72 -24.09
C ARG A 58 12.33 1.24 -24.42
N ASP A 59 13.25 0.37 -24.01
CA ASP A 59 13.10 -1.07 -24.15
C ASP A 59 11.75 -1.53 -23.55
N PRO A 60 10.86 -2.15 -24.35
CA PRO A 60 9.51 -2.50 -23.90
C PRO A 60 9.50 -3.44 -22.70
N GLU A 61 10.47 -4.36 -22.61
CA GLU A 61 10.53 -5.39 -21.58
C GLU A 61 11.05 -4.83 -20.26
N ARG A 62 12.02 -3.91 -20.33
CA ARG A 62 12.43 -3.10 -19.19
C ARG A 62 11.27 -2.28 -18.62
N LEU A 63 10.52 -1.60 -19.49
CA LEU A 63 9.37 -0.80 -19.06
C LEU A 63 8.25 -1.67 -18.50
N HIS A 64 8.02 -2.87 -19.07
CA HIS A 64 7.10 -3.86 -18.55
C HIS A 64 7.47 -4.27 -17.12
N ASN A 65 8.74 -4.63 -16.87
CA ASN A 65 9.21 -5.00 -15.54
C ASN A 65 8.99 -3.88 -14.52
N ILE A 66 9.33 -2.64 -14.88
CA ILE A 66 9.10 -1.46 -14.03
C ILE A 66 7.62 -1.32 -13.69
N ARG A 67 6.71 -1.44 -14.67
CA ARG A 67 5.25 -1.36 -14.44
C ARG A 67 4.76 -2.46 -13.49
N VAL A 68 5.21 -3.71 -13.68
CA VAL A 68 4.82 -4.84 -12.83
C VAL A 68 5.24 -4.60 -11.38
N THR A 69 6.49 -4.19 -11.15
CA THR A 69 6.98 -3.91 -9.79
C THR A 69 6.25 -2.72 -9.17
N VAL A 70 6.01 -1.66 -9.93
CA VAL A 70 5.33 -0.44 -9.47
C VAL A 70 3.85 -0.71 -9.13
N ASP A 71 3.13 -1.49 -9.93
CA ASP A 71 1.75 -1.86 -9.63
C ASP A 71 1.67 -2.66 -8.32
N ARG A 72 2.57 -3.63 -8.12
CA ARG A 72 2.60 -4.43 -6.89
C ARG A 72 2.95 -3.57 -5.68
N LEU A 73 3.97 -2.73 -5.79
CA LEU A 73 4.38 -1.77 -4.77
C LEU A 73 3.21 -0.84 -4.37
N SER A 74 2.43 -0.39 -5.37
CA SER A 74 1.34 0.56 -5.16
C SER A 74 0.14 -0.02 -4.40
N ARG A 75 0.11 -1.34 -4.15
CA ARG A 75 -0.96 -2.01 -3.39
C ARG A 75 -0.63 -2.15 -1.90
N LEU A 76 0.58 -1.77 -1.50
CA LEU A 76 1.08 -1.98 -0.14
C LEU A 76 0.84 -0.76 0.74
N ALA A 77 0.72 -1.05 2.03
CA ALA A 77 0.79 -0.08 3.11
C ALA A 77 1.83 -0.55 4.11
N VAL A 78 2.53 0.40 4.71
CA VAL A 78 3.56 0.15 5.72
C VAL A 78 3.12 0.85 6.99
N GLU A 79 2.86 0.06 8.03
CA GLU A 79 2.35 0.56 9.31
C GLU A 79 3.43 1.33 10.08
N PRO A 80 3.05 2.21 11.03
CA PRO A 80 4.02 2.91 11.88
C PRO A 80 5.04 1.97 12.54
N GLY A 81 6.33 2.25 12.38
CA GLY A 81 7.45 1.46 12.92
C GLY A 81 7.84 0.23 12.09
N GLU A 82 7.01 -0.20 11.13
CA GLU A 82 7.28 -1.35 10.27
C GLU A 82 8.45 -1.08 9.31
N VAL A 83 9.22 -2.13 9.01
CA VAL A 83 10.27 -2.11 7.98
C VAL A 83 9.74 -2.76 6.72
N PHE A 84 9.58 -1.96 5.67
CA PHE A 84 9.31 -2.43 4.32
C PHE A 84 10.59 -2.93 3.65
N SER A 85 10.51 -4.03 2.92
CA SER A 85 11.57 -4.60 2.08
C SER A 85 11.12 -4.62 0.63
N LEU A 86 11.90 -4.04 -0.29
CA LEU A 86 11.57 -4.10 -1.72
C LEU A 86 11.69 -5.53 -2.27
N LYS A 87 12.60 -6.35 -1.73
CA LYS A 87 12.68 -7.78 -2.08
C LYS A 87 11.39 -8.53 -1.81
N SER A 88 10.66 -8.19 -0.76
CA SER A 88 9.35 -8.80 -0.47
C SER A 88 8.31 -8.58 -1.58
N VAL A 89 8.51 -7.55 -2.41
CA VAL A 89 7.70 -7.26 -3.60
C VAL A 89 8.25 -7.97 -4.82
N VAL A 90 9.55 -7.85 -5.04
CA VAL A 90 10.21 -8.33 -6.27
C VAL A 90 10.29 -9.84 -6.32
N TYR A 91 10.59 -10.49 -5.20
CA TYR A 91 10.74 -11.95 -5.10
C TYR A 91 9.53 -12.63 -4.44
N ALA A 92 8.37 -11.96 -4.40
CA ALA A 92 7.15 -12.62 -3.95
C ALA A 92 6.82 -13.83 -4.85
N PRO A 93 6.24 -14.92 -4.31
CA PRO A 93 5.92 -16.11 -5.09
C PRO A 93 5.13 -15.79 -6.37
N GLY A 94 5.66 -16.21 -7.52
CA GLY A 94 5.04 -16.04 -8.83
C GLY A 94 5.42 -14.74 -9.56
N MET A 95 6.11 -13.80 -8.91
CA MET A 95 6.56 -12.56 -9.56
C MET A 95 7.59 -12.84 -10.67
N GLU A 96 8.42 -13.86 -10.51
CA GLU A 96 9.43 -14.27 -11.49
C GLU A 96 8.82 -14.59 -12.86
N LYS A 97 7.58 -15.07 -12.90
CA LYS A 97 6.84 -15.41 -14.13
C LYS A 97 6.27 -14.18 -14.84
N LEU A 98 6.17 -13.05 -14.15
CA LEU A 98 5.66 -11.79 -14.69
C LEU A 98 6.78 -10.93 -15.28
N TYR A 99 8.02 -11.15 -14.85
CA TYR A 99 9.17 -10.44 -15.36
C TYR A 99 9.68 -11.01 -16.68
N LYS A 100 10.31 -10.14 -17.45
CA LYS A 100 10.92 -10.43 -18.74
C LYS A 100 12.41 -10.12 -18.68
N ARG A 101 13.17 -10.71 -19.60
CA ARG A 101 14.59 -10.38 -19.77
C ARG A 101 14.69 -9.01 -20.43
N ALA A 102 15.53 -8.16 -19.86
CA ALA A 102 15.80 -6.83 -20.38
C ALA A 102 17.25 -6.42 -20.07
N PRO A 103 17.80 -5.40 -20.75
CA PRO A 103 19.16 -4.94 -20.50
C PRO A 103 19.38 -4.43 -19.08
N VAL A 104 20.42 -4.95 -18.43
CA VAL A 104 21.00 -4.54 -17.14
C VAL A 104 22.49 -4.27 -17.34
N MET A 105 23.05 -3.31 -16.60
CA MET A 105 24.48 -3.06 -16.60
C MET A 105 25.13 -3.93 -15.52
N ASP A 106 26.07 -4.79 -15.92
CA ASP A 106 26.87 -5.59 -14.99
C ASP A 106 27.94 -4.76 -14.26
N ASP A 107 28.65 -5.37 -13.31
CA ASP A 107 29.70 -4.71 -12.51
C ASP A 107 30.89 -4.21 -13.35
N ASN A 108 31.10 -4.79 -14.53
CA ASN A 108 32.13 -4.38 -15.48
C ASN A 108 31.67 -3.21 -16.37
N GLY A 109 30.41 -2.79 -16.27
CA GLY A 109 29.81 -1.73 -17.09
C GLY A 109 29.31 -2.23 -18.44
N LYS A 110 29.20 -3.54 -18.65
CA LYS A 110 28.68 -4.14 -19.88
C LYS A 110 27.17 -4.35 -19.75
N MET A 111 26.45 -4.09 -20.83
CA MET A 111 25.02 -4.41 -20.91
C MET A 111 24.83 -5.92 -21.14
N VAL A 112 24.07 -6.54 -20.25
CA VAL A 112 23.69 -7.96 -20.29
C VAL A 112 22.17 -8.09 -20.15
N GLU A 113 21.60 -9.12 -20.78
CA GLU A 113 20.18 -9.42 -20.63
C GLU A 113 19.94 -10.16 -19.32
N GLU A 114 19.13 -9.60 -18.42
CA GLU A 114 18.76 -10.25 -17.15
C GLU A 114 17.26 -10.18 -16.88
N LEU A 115 16.75 -11.18 -16.16
CA LEU A 115 15.35 -11.21 -15.74
C LEU A 115 15.08 -10.07 -14.77
N GLY A 116 14.05 -9.26 -15.03
CA GLY A 116 13.71 -8.14 -14.16
C GLY A 116 14.57 -6.88 -14.41
N GLY A 117 15.24 -6.78 -15.56
CA GLY A 117 15.95 -5.56 -15.93
C GLY A 117 15.03 -4.33 -15.82
N GLY A 118 15.54 -3.28 -15.16
CA GLY A 118 14.78 -2.06 -14.82
C GLY A 118 14.38 -1.93 -13.34
N ILE A 119 14.36 -3.02 -12.57
CA ILE A 119 13.94 -3.00 -11.16
C ILE A 119 14.84 -2.12 -10.27
N CYS A 120 16.16 -2.05 -10.53
CA CYS A 120 17.05 -1.15 -9.79
C CYS A 120 16.66 0.34 -9.95
N GLN A 121 16.03 0.72 -11.06
CA GLN A 121 15.50 2.08 -11.21
C GLN A 121 14.28 2.32 -10.29
N VAL A 122 13.45 1.29 -10.07
CA VAL A 122 12.35 1.35 -9.09
C VAL A 122 12.92 1.51 -7.68
N SER A 123 13.94 0.70 -7.32
CA SER A 123 14.66 0.80 -6.05
C SER A 123 15.21 2.22 -5.83
N THR A 124 15.98 2.73 -6.79
CA THR A 124 16.55 4.09 -6.74
C THR A 124 15.47 5.17 -6.61
N THR A 125 14.37 5.07 -7.36
CA THR A 125 13.31 6.09 -7.31
C THR A 125 12.61 6.08 -5.95
N LEU A 126 12.32 4.89 -5.41
CA LEU A 126 11.68 4.73 -4.10
C LEU A 126 12.60 5.22 -2.98
N TYR A 127 13.89 4.86 -3.05
CA TYR A 127 14.92 5.30 -2.09
C TYR A 127 14.96 6.83 -1.97
N ASN A 128 15.01 7.55 -3.09
CA ASN A 128 15.08 9.01 -3.06
C ASN A 128 13.76 9.65 -2.58
N ALA A 129 12.61 9.06 -2.91
CA ALA A 129 11.33 9.52 -2.35
C ALA A 129 11.31 9.36 -0.83
N ALA A 130 11.73 8.20 -0.31
CA ALA A 130 11.80 7.91 1.12
C ALA A 130 12.80 8.81 1.86
N LEU A 131 13.97 9.04 1.28
CA LEU A 131 14.98 9.94 1.80
C LEU A 131 14.45 11.38 1.89
N SER A 132 13.71 11.84 0.87
CA SER A 132 13.19 13.22 0.83
C SER A 132 12.12 13.52 1.89
N CYS A 133 11.38 12.51 2.37
CA CYS A 133 10.47 12.66 3.50
C CYS A 133 11.04 12.13 4.82
N GLY A 134 12.35 11.90 4.93
CA GLY A 134 13.00 11.53 6.20
C GLY A 134 12.52 10.21 6.79
N LEU A 135 12.08 9.26 5.96
CA LEU A 135 11.96 7.87 6.41
C LEU A 135 13.35 7.30 6.70
N GLU A 136 13.44 6.40 7.67
CA GLU A 136 14.72 5.75 7.99
C GLU A 136 15.04 4.71 6.93
N ILE A 137 16.22 4.84 6.32
CA ILE A 137 16.77 3.85 5.39
C ILE A 137 17.53 2.81 6.20
N VAL A 138 16.92 1.65 6.40
CA VAL A 138 17.47 0.53 7.18
C VAL A 138 18.54 -0.21 6.40
N GLU A 139 18.36 -0.33 5.09
CA GLU A 139 19.31 -0.97 4.19
C GLU A 139 19.29 -0.27 2.83
N VAL A 140 20.46 0.03 2.30
CA VAL A 140 20.66 0.52 0.93
C VAL A 140 22.04 0.12 0.46
N HIS A 141 22.13 -0.31 -0.80
CA HIS A 141 23.38 -0.62 -1.48
C HIS A 141 23.49 0.23 -2.73
N ARG A 142 24.71 0.57 -3.13
CA ARG A 142 24.98 1.35 -4.35
C ARG A 142 25.46 0.45 -5.47
N HIS A 143 25.19 0.84 -6.70
CA HIS A 143 25.74 0.18 -7.87
C HIS A 143 27.27 0.32 -7.88
N ALA A 144 27.97 -0.70 -8.36
CA ALA A 144 29.42 -0.64 -8.57
C ALA A 144 29.82 0.44 -9.60
N ARG A 145 28.90 0.78 -10.51
CA ARG A 145 29.09 1.76 -11.59
C ARG A 145 27.99 2.83 -11.57
N PRO A 146 28.29 4.09 -11.93
CA PRO A 146 27.29 5.13 -12.00
C PRO A 146 26.16 4.79 -12.99
N VAL A 147 24.93 4.99 -12.56
CA VAL A 147 23.75 4.94 -13.42
C VAL A 147 23.40 6.34 -13.94
N ASN A 148 22.69 6.42 -15.06
CA ASN A 148 22.43 7.68 -15.78
C ASN A 148 21.07 8.33 -15.47
N TYR A 149 20.26 7.72 -14.60
CA TYR A 149 18.92 8.20 -14.25
C TYR A 149 18.85 8.87 -12.87
N VAL A 150 19.97 9.03 -12.17
CA VAL A 150 20.05 9.72 -10.87
C VAL A 150 21.47 10.31 -10.66
N PRO A 151 21.64 11.41 -9.89
CA PRO A 151 22.96 11.90 -9.51
C PRO A 151 23.80 10.86 -8.74
N ARG A 152 25.12 11.00 -8.77
CA ARG A 152 26.04 10.08 -8.04
C ARG A 152 25.73 10.08 -6.54
N GLY A 153 25.72 8.88 -5.96
CA GLY A 153 25.50 8.67 -4.52
C GLY A 153 24.04 8.60 -4.10
N HIS A 154 23.11 8.83 -5.04
CA HIS A 154 21.66 8.74 -4.85
C HIS A 154 21.06 7.46 -5.42
N ASP A 155 21.88 6.54 -5.91
CA ASP A 155 21.42 5.27 -6.46
C ASP A 155 21.21 4.23 -5.36
N ALA A 156 20.22 3.35 -5.59
CA ALA A 156 19.95 2.19 -4.76
C ALA A 156 19.78 0.96 -5.67
N THR A 157 20.67 -0.02 -5.52
CA THR A 157 20.61 -1.30 -6.25
C THR A 157 19.76 -2.33 -5.51
N LEU A 158 19.41 -3.41 -6.20
CA LEU A 158 18.66 -4.56 -5.67
C LEU A 158 19.23 -5.84 -6.31
N TYR A 159 19.64 -6.81 -5.49
CA TYR A 159 20.20 -8.07 -5.98
C TYR A 159 19.99 -9.23 -4.99
N GLU A 160 20.58 -10.40 -5.23
CA GLU A 160 20.44 -11.60 -4.41
C GLU A 160 20.79 -11.39 -2.92
N ASP A 161 21.78 -10.56 -2.62
CA ASP A 161 22.25 -10.22 -1.27
C ASP A 161 21.99 -8.75 -0.88
N GLN A 162 21.41 -7.95 -1.78
CA GLN A 162 21.21 -6.52 -1.61
C GLN A 162 19.72 -6.15 -1.61
N ASP A 163 19.23 -5.48 -0.55
CA ASP A 163 17.87 -4.99 -0.44
C ASP A 163 17.81 -3.45 -0.29
N LEU A 164 16.63 -2.89 -0.60
CA LEU A 164 16.23 -1.58 -0.10
C LEU A 164 15.21 -1.79 1.01
N LYS A 165 15.61 -1.47 2.25
CA LYS A 165 14.72 -1.52 3.41
C LYS A 165 14.45 -0.14 3.96
N ILE A 166 13.19 0.17 4.16
CA ILE A 166 12.71 1.48 4.61
C ILE A 166 11.83 1.28 5.83
N ARG A 167 12.14 1.94 6.94
CA ARG A 167 11.25 1.95 8.11
C ARG A 167 10.29 3.13 8.03
N ASN A 168 9.02 2.86 8.27
CA ASN A 168 8.05 3.92 8.46
C ASN A 168 8.24 4.59 9.84
N THR A 169 8.89 5.75 9.85
CA THR A 169 9.07 6.59 11.05
C THR A 169 7.90 7.53 11.33
N ARG A 170 6.84 7.48 10.51
CA ARG A 170 5.64 8.31 10.67
C ARG A 170 4.68 7.68 11.68
N LEU A 171 3.79 8.52 12.21
CA LEU A 171 2.72 8.10 13.12
C LEU A 171 1.50 7.53 12.37
N GLN A 172 1.48 7.65 11.04
CA GLN A 172 0.41 7.16 10.18
C GLN A 172 0.96 6.06 9.26
N PRO A 173 0.11 5.13 8.81
CA PRO A 173 0.47 4.23 7.72
C PRO A 173 0.91 5.04 6.50
N ILE A 174 1.96 4.58 5.83
CA ILE A 174 2.37 5.13 4.53
C ILE A 174 1.99 4.17 3.41
N VAL A 175 1.69 4.72 2.24
CA VAL A 175 1.46 3.96 1.00
C VAL A 175 2.36 4.51 -0.09
N PHE A 176 2.69 3.64 -1.04
CA PHE A 176 3.45 4.01 -2.24
C PHE A 176 2.48 4.15 -3.42
N ARG A 177 2.70 5.13 -4.29
CA ARG A 177 1.95 5.27 -5.57
C ARG A 177 2.96 5.55 -6.66
N GLY A 178 3.09 4.63 -7.61
CA GLY A 178 3.96 4.85 -8.76
C GLY A 178 3.20 5.09 -10.06
N GLU A 179 3.80 5.93 -10.90
CA GLU A 179 3.33 6.27 -12.24
C GLU A 179 4.48 6.04 -13.23
N VAL A 180 4.18 5.31 -14.29
CA VAL A 180 5.10 5.04 -15.40
C VAL A 180 4.57 5.79 -16.61
N GLU A 181 5.20 6.92 -16.92
CA GLU A 181 4.87 7.76 -18.07
C GLU A 181 5.73 7.36 -19.28
N GLU A 182 5.69 8.13 -20.37
CA GLU A 182 6.48 7.82 -21.57
C GLU A 182 7.99 8.04 -21.36
N ASP A 183 8.38 9.00 -20.53
CA ASP A 183 9.76 9.46 -20.39
C ASP A 183 10.33 9.30 -18.96
N ARG A 184 9.52 8.92 -17.97
CA ARG A 184 9.94 8.84 -16.57
C ARG A 184 9.13 7.85 -15.73
N LEU A 185 9.77 7.40 -14.66
CA LEU A 185 9.13 6.75 -13.51
C LEU A 185 9.00 7.77 -12.40
N THR A 186 7.81 7.88 -11.80
CA THR A 186 7.57 8.67 -10.58
C THR A 186 7.06 7.76 -9.46
N ILE A 187 7.60 7.90 -8.25
CA ILE A 187 7.06 7.26 -7.05
C ILE A 187 6.73 8.34 -6.03
N ARG A 188 5.50 8.29 -5.52
CA ARG A 188 4.99 9.13 -4.43
C ARG A 188 4.85 8.29 -3.17
N ILE A 189 5.11 8.92 -2.02
CA ILE A 189 4.83 8.38 -0.70
C ILE A 189 3.73 9.24 -0.09
N LEU A 190 2.67 8.60 0.40
CA LEU A 190 1.52 9.27 1.00
C LEU A 190 1.29 8.71 2.40
N GLU A 191 0.94 9.59 3.34
CA GLU A 191 0.34 9.18 4.61
C GLU A 191 -1.13 8.87 4.36
N ARG A 192 -1.60 7.73 4.88
CA ARG A 192 -2.99 7.32 4.80
C ARG A 192 -3.61 7.46 6.18
N ALA A 193 -4.56 8.40 6.31
CA ALA A 193 -5.29 8.57 7.56
C ALA A 193 -6.02 7.27 7.93
N ALA A 194 -5.98 6.91 9.22
CA ALA A 194 -6.80 5.83 9.73
C ALA A 194 -8.28 6.11 9.46
N PRO A 195 -9.11 5.10 9.14
CA PRO A 195 -10.55 5.28 9.03
C PRO A 195 -11.09 5.90 10.31
N LEU A 196 -11.99 6.88 10.19
CA LEU A 196 -12.62 7.48 11.38
C LEU A 196 -13.54 6.41 11.97
N ARG A 197 -13.30 6.02 13.22
CA ARG A 197 -14.11 5.03 13.93
C ARG A 197 -15.44 5.62 14.39
#